data_AF-A0A9K3NQT1-F1
#
_entry.id   AF-A0A9K3NQT1-F1
#
_cell.length_a   1.000
_cell.length_b   1.000
_cell.length_c   1.000
_cell.angle_alpha   90.00
_cell.angle_beta   90.00
_cell.angle_gamma   90.00
#
_symmetry.space_group_name_H-M   'P 1'
#
loop_
_entity.id
_entity.type
_entity.pdbx_description
1 polymer ?
#
loop_
_entity_poly.entity_id
_entity_poly.type
_entity_poly.pdbx_seq_one_letter_code
_entity_poly.pdbx_strand_id
1 'polypeptide(L)'
;MDFTVIARRTDGYSGDDLTNVCRDASFEGMRRKLAGKTREEIRNMPKDNFAKVPVTMRDFEEAIKRVQPSVSAVDIERHENWYLEFGSA
;
A
#
# COMPACT_ATOMS: atom_id res chain seq x y z
N MET A 1 9.55 11.71 -0.73
CA MET A 1 8.25 11.01 -0.69
C MET A 1 7.20 12.10 -0.65
N ASP A 2 6.28 12.10 -1.60
CA ASP A 2 5.20 13.08 -1.69
C ASP A 2 3.90 12.42 -1.23
N PHE A 3 3.47 12.73 0.00
CA PHE A 3 2.26 12.17 0.59
C PHE A 3 0.98 12.73 -0.04
N THR A 4 1.03 13.92 -0.66
CA THR A 4 -0.12 14.50 -1.36
C THR A 4 -0.44 13.69 -2.61
N VAL A 5 0.58 13.21 -3.34
CA VAL A 5 0.38 12.31 -4.49
C VAL A 5 -0.20 10.96 -4.05
N ILE A 6 0.30 10.39 -2.94
CA ILE A 6 -0.21 9.10 -2.42
C ILE A 6 -1.69 9.26 -2.03
N ALA A 7 -2.03 10.28 -1.24
CA ALA A 7 -3.40 10.53 -0.81
C ALA A 7 -4.38 10.65 -1.98
N ARG A 8 -4.01 11.38 -3.05
CA ARG A 8 -4.85 11.51 -4.25
C ARG A 8 -5.03 10.19 -4.99
N ARG A 9 -4.03 9.29 -4.96
CA ARG A 9 -4.09 7.99 -5.65
C ARG A 9 -4.79 6.91 -4.85
N THR A 10 -5.00 7.13 -3.56
CA THR A 10 -5.69 6.23 -2.64
C THR A 10 -7.01 6.82 -2.17
N ASP A 11 -7.63 7.68 -2.96
CA ASP A 11 -8.98 8.17 -2.68
C ASP A 11 -9.97 6.99 -2.68
N GLY A 12 -10.89 6.98 -1.72
CA GLY A 12 -11.82 5.86 -1.47
C GLY A 12 -11.21 4.62 -0.79
N TYR A 13 -9.93 4.64 -0.41
CA TYR A 13 -9.32 3.55 0.37
C TYR A 13 -9.72 3.66 1.84
N SER A 14 -10.04 2.53 2.46
CA SER A 14 -10.22 2.46 3.91
C SER A 14 -8.89 2.51 4.66
N GLY A 15 -8.94 2.69 5.98
CA GLY A 15 -7.74 2.61 6.83
C GLY A 15 -7.03 1.26 6.76
N ASP A 16 -7.77 0.16 6.57
CA ASP A 16 -7.18 -1.17 6.39
C ASP A 16 -6.48 -1.28 5.04
N ASP A 17 -7.09 -0.77 3.97
CA ASP A 17 -6.47 -0.74 2.63
C ASP A 17 -5.16 0.05 2.65
N LEU A 18 -5.14 1.23 3.30
CA LEU A 18 -3.93 2.03 3.46
C LEU A 18 -2.85 1.31 4.29
N THR A 19 -3.25 0.57 5.31
CA THR A 19 -2.33 -0.26 6.10
C THR A 19 -1.69 -1.32 5.21
N ASN A 20 -2.47 -1.96 4.35
CA ASN A 20 -1.99 -2.94 3.39
C ASN A 20 -1.07 -2.31 2.34
N VAL A 21 -1.37 -1.11 1.84
CA VAL A 21 -0.49 -0.35 0.93
C VAL A 21 0.86 -0.07 1.59
N CYS A 22 0.86 0.47 2.81
CA CYS A 22 2.09 0.78 3.55
C CYS A 22 2.92 -0.48 3.83
N ARG A 23 2.26 -1.56 4.24
CA ARG A 23 2.91 -2.86 4.46
C ARG A 23 3.54 -3.37 3.17
N ASP A 24 2.81 -3.33 2.07
CA ASP A 24 3.28 -3.83 0.78
C ASP A 24 4.46 -3.00 0.24
N ALA A 25 4.38 -1.68 0.32
CA ALA A 25 5.46 -0.76 -0.04
C ALA A 25 6.72 -1.01 0.80
N SER A 26 6.58 -1.34 2.10
CA SER A 26 7.72 -1.65 2.97
C SER A 26 8.50 -2.90 2.55
N PHE A 27 7.83 -3.86 1.90
CA PHE A 27 8.47 -5.09 1.41
C PHE A 27 9.03 -4.97 -0.01
N GLU A 28 8.66 -3.93 -0.76
CA GLU A 28 9.04 -3.81 -2.18
C GLU A 28 10.57 -3.70 -2.37
N GLY A 29 11.25 -3.02 -1.45
CA GLY A 29 12.71 -2.98 -1.40
C GLY A 29 13.35 -4.36 -1.25
N MET A 30 12.74 -5.24 -0.43
CA MET A 30 13.17 -6.62 -0.26
C MET A 30 12.89 -7.43 -1.53
N ARG A 31 11.68 -7.32 -2.11
CA ARG A 31 11.30 -8.03 -3.35
C ARG A 31 12.28 -7.77 -4.48
N ARG A 32 12.68 -6.50 -4.68
CA ARG A 32 13.70 -6.16 -5.68
C ARG A 32 15.06 -6.81 -5.43
N LYS A 33 15.48 -6.97 -4.17
CA LYS A 33 16.75 -7.64 -3.84
C LYS A 33 16.70 -9.15 -4.06
N LEU A 34 15.52 -9.74 -3.91
CA LEU A 34 15.28 -11.18 -4.10
C LEU A 34 14.97 -11.53 -5.56
N ALA A 35 14.54 -10.56 -6.37
CA ALA A 35 14.19 -10.75 -7.76
C ALA A 35 15.36 -11.38 -8.56
N GLY A 36 15.07 -12.47 -9.26
CA GLY A 36 16.04 -13.19 -10.08
C GLY A 36 17.05 -14.06 -9.30
N LYS A 37 16.93 -14.17 -7.97
CA LYS A 37 17.79 -15.03 -7.16
C LYS A 37 17.20 -16.41 -6.92
N THR A 38 18.06 -17.41 -6.85
CA THR A 38 17.69 -18.77 -6.46
C THR A 38 17.50 -18.90 -4.95
N ARG A 39 16.89 -20.00 -4.51
CA ARG A 39 16.67 -20.27 -3.08
C ARG A 39 17.98 -20.39 -2.30
N GLU A 40 18.98 -21.06 -2.87
CA GLU A 40 20.34 -21.16 -2.30
C GLU A 40 20.99 -19.79 -2.16
N GLU A 41 20.91 -18.95 -3.19
CA GLU A 41 21.47 -17.59 -3.15
C GLU A 41 20.84 -16.75 -2.05
N ILE A 42 19.50 -16.77 -1.95
CA ILE A 42 18.75 -16.04 -0.91
C ILE A 42 19.14 -16.53 0.49
N ARG A 43 19.27 -17.86 0.68
CA ARG A 43 19.66 -18.45 1.96
C ARG A 43 21.06 -18.01 2.41
N ASN A 44 21.95 -17.77 1.46
CA ASN A 44 23.33 -17.35 1.72
C ASN A 44 23.50 -15.82 1.79
N MET A 45 22.44 -15.03 1.61
CA MET A 45 22.52 -13.57 1.73
C MET A 45 22.71 -13.13 3.19
N PRO A 46 23.62 -12.18 3.47
CA PRO A 46 23.74 -11.58 4.80
C PRO A 46 22.42 -10.94 5.25
N LYS A 47 21.99 -11.18 6.49
CA LYS A 47 20.75 -10.60 7.03
C LYS A 47 20.75 -9.06 7.01
N ASP A 48 21.92 -8.46 7.15
CA ASP A 48 22.10 -7.00 7.12
C ASP A 48 21.80 -6.38 5.75
N ASN A 49 21.77 -7.18 4.67
CA ASN A 49 21.38 -6.67 3.35
C ASN A 49 19.94 -6.14 3.34
N PHE A 50 19.08 -6.57 4.26
CA PHE A 50 17.67 -6.18 4.27
C PHE A 50 17.36 -5.02 5.22
N ALA A 51 18.22 -4.75 6.20
CA ALA A 51 17.94 -3.82 7.30
C ALA A 51 17.93 -2.32 6.92
N LYS A 52 18.27 -1.96 5.67
CA LYS A 52 18.52 -0.57 5.28
C LYS A 52 18.01 -0.19 3.88
N VAL A 53 16.96 -0.84 3.38
CA VAL A 53 16.36 -0.38 2.11
C VAL A 53 15.33 0.70 2.41
N PRO A 54 15.60 1.98 2.09
CA PRO A 54 14.62 3.04 2.32
C PRO A 54 13.41 2.84 1.40
N VAL A 55 12.22 3.10 1.92
CA VAL A 55 10.99 3.12 1.14
C VAL A 55 10.97 4.38 0.27
N THR A 56 10.69 4.18 -1.02
CA THR A 56 10.68 5.21 -2.06
C THR A 56 9.26 5.41 -2.59
N MET A 57 9.02 6.48 -3.36
CA MET A 57 7.72 6.69 -4.00
C MET A 57 7.34 5.52 -4.92
N ARG A 58 8.31 4.98 -5.68
CA ARG A 58 8.09 3.83 -6.56
C ARG A 58 7.53 2.61 -5.80
N ASP A 59 7.92 2.42 -4.54
CA ASP A 59 7.40 1.34 -3.72
C ASP A 59 5.90 1.49 -3.46
N PHE A 60 5.45 2.71 -3.18
CA PHE A 60 4.03 3.03 -3.07
C PHE A 60 3.30 2.91 -4.40
N GLU A 61 3.91 3.32 -5.51
CA GLU A 61 3.29 3.20 -6.83
C GLU A 61 3.00 1.75 -7.21
N GLU A 62 3.92 0.83 -6.90
CA GLU A 62 3.73 -0.62 -7.10
C GLU A 62 2.74 -1.21 -6.09
N ALA A 63 2.79 -0.78 -4.83
CA ALA A 63 1.84 -1.23 -3.82
C ALA A 63 0.39 -0.86 -4.17
N ILE A 64 0.14 0.37 -4.59
CA ILE A 64 -1.19 0.87 -4.99
C ILE A 64 -1.72 0.13 -6.22
N LYS A 65 -0.86 -0.40 -7.10
CA LYS A 65 -1.32 -1.23 -8.22
C LYS A 65 -1.87 -2.59 -7.76
N ARG A 66 -1.34 -3.13 -6.65
CA ARG A 66 -1.66 -4.47 -6.15
C ARG A 66 -2.77 -4.47 -5.12
N VAL A 67 -2.80 -3.47 -4.24
CA VAL A 67 -3.85 -3.32 -3.24
C VAL A 67 -5.04 -2.63 -3.90
N GLN A 68 -6.22 -3.22 -3.81
CA GLN A 68 -7.47 -2.64 -4.29
C GLN A 68 -8.27 -2.11 -3.10
N PRO A 69 -9.07 -1.04 -3.26
CA PRO A 69 -9.97 -0.59 -2.20
C PRO A 69 -10.96 -1.71 -1.87
N SER A 70 -11.13 -1.99 -0.58
CA SER A 70 -12.04 -3.05 -0.11
C SER A 70 -13.51 -2.60 -0.07
N VAL A 71 -13.74 -1.28 -0.02
CA VAL A 71 -15.07 -0.68 -0.03
C VAL A 71 -15.39 -0.17 -1.44
N SER A 72 -16.58 -0.50 -1.94
CA SER A 72 -16.98 -0.04 -3.27
C SER A 72 -17.39 1.43 -3.25
N ALA A 73 -17.18 2.13 -4.37
CA ALA A 73 -17.62 3.52 -4.53
C ALA A 73 -19.14 3.68 -4.32
N VAL A 74 -19.92 2.66 -4.70
CA VAL A 74 -21.38 2.65 -4.52
C VAL A 74 -21.74 2.57 -3.03
N ASP A 75 -21.02 1.79 -2.24
CA ASP A 75 -21.27 1.69 -0.80
C ASP A 75 -20.88 2.98 -0.07
N ILE A 76 -19.80 3.64 -0.51
CA ILE A 76 -19.40 4.96 -0.01
C ILE A 76 -20.51 5.98 -0.31
N GLU A 77 -20.96 6.07 -1.56
CA GLU A 77 -22.03 7.01 -1.97
C GLU A 77 -23.33 6.77 -1.20
N ARG A 78 -23.74 5.50 -1.02
CA ARG A 78 -24.92 5.13 -0.22
C ARG A 78 -24.78 5.58 1.23
N HIS A 79 -23.61 5.38 1.83
CA HIS A 79 -23.35 5.80 3.20
C HIS A 79 -23.37 7.34 3.34
N GLU A 80 -22.78 8.07 2.40
CA GLU A 80 -22.80 9.54 2.37
C GLU A 80 -24.23 10.08 2.25
N ASN A 81 -25.03 9.53 1.32
CA ASN A 81 -26.43 9.92 1.18
C ASN A 81 -27.24 9.64 2.45
N TRP A 82 -27.06 8.46 3.05
CA TRP A 82 -27.70 8.13 4.33
C TRP A 82 -27.28 9.10 5.45
N TYR A 83 -26.00 9.45 5.51
CA TYR A 83 -25.47 10.41 6.49
C TYR A 83 -26.03 11.82 6.27
N LEU A 84 -26.23 12.25 5.02
CA LEU A 84 -26.86 13.54 4.73
C LEU A 84 -28.35 13.57 5.12
N GLU A 85 -29.07 12.46 4.94
CA GLU A 85 -30.49 12.37 5.24
C GLU A 85 -30.79 12.18 6.74
N PHE A 86 -29.96 11.42 7.45
CA PHE A 86 -30.25 10.97 8.82
C PHE A 86 -29.13 11.24 9.82
N GLY A 87 -27.98 11.72 9.35
CA GLY A 87 -26.84 12.06 10.21
C GLY A 87 -27.19 13.22 11.13
N SER A 88 -27.10 12.98 12.43
CA SER A 88 -27.25 14.02 13.43
C SER A 88 -25.91 14.76 13.58
N ALA A 89 -25.95 16.09 13.44
CA ALA A 89 -24.81 16.98 13.71
C ALA A 89 -24.54 17.11 15.21
#